data_AF-A0A120G5I8-F1
#
_entry.id   AF-A0A120G5I8-F1
#
_cell.length_a   1.000
_cell.length_b   1.000
_cell.length_c   1.000
_cell.angle_alpha   90.00
_cell.angle_beta   90.00
_cell.angle_gamma   90.00
#
_symmetry.space_group_name_H-M   'P 1'
#
loop_
_entity.id
_entity.type
_entity.pdbx_description
1 polymer ?
#
loop_
_entity_poly.entity_id
_entity_poly.type
_entity_poly.pdbx_seq_one_letter_code
_entity_poly.pdbx_strand_id
1 'polypeptide(L)'
;MSSQWKLVPVEPTETMVINGFESEPDECFSDEEVWEQYQEMSGCQQAAFRAKLCWAAMLAAAPEAPVTNERSDKDYVIEHAEYMAKSADDVLAKFQAYGLALLAVDEGGDEGEGELLENIDSARGDLQESLVDLRSMVYEFRKRAAKSR
;
A
#
# COMPACT_ATOMS: atom_id res chain seq x y z
N MET A 1 0.01 10.86 16.60
CA MET A 1 -1.39 11.25 16.38
C MET A 1 -2.25 10.19 17.06
N SER A 2 -2.94 10.53 18.14
CA SER A 2 -3.79 9.56 18.86
C SER A 2 -4.99 9.24 17.97
N SER A 3 -5.00 8.05 17.38
CA SER A 3 -6.09 7.57 16.54
C SER A 3 -7.37 7.52 17.37
N GLN A 4 -8.35 8.37 17.03
CA GLN A 4 -9.67 8.45 17.71
C GLN A 4 -10.49 7.14 17.60
N TRP A 5 -10.07 6.23 16.72
CA TRP A 5 -10.76 4.98 16.40
C TRP A 5 -9.78 3.81 16.45
N LYS A 6 -10.20 2.71 17.08
CA LYS A 6 -9.46 1.44 17.13
C LYS A 6 -10.33 0.34 16.51
N LEU A 7 -9.74 -0.47 15.62
CA LEU A 7 -10.40 -1.68 15.13
C LEU A 7 -10.43 -2.72 16.25
N VAL A 8 -11.61 -3.27 16.51
CA VAL A 8 -11.82 -4.34 17.49
C VAL A 8 -12.66 -5.44 16.85
N PRO A 9 -12.50 -6.71 17.28
CA PRO A 9 -13.39 -7.79 16.89
C PRO A 9 -14.86 -7.46 17.17
N VAL A 10 -15.76 -7.93 16.30
CA VAL A 10 -17.21 -7.79 16.49
C VAL A 10 -17.66 -8.54 17.74
N GLU A 11 -17.11 -9.74 17.96
CA GLU A 11 -17.27 -10.51 19.19
C GLU A 11 -15.97 -10.39 20.02
N PRO A 12 -16.04 -9.92 21.28
CA PRO A 12 -14.85 -9.76 22.11
C PRO A 12 -14.22 -11.13 22.38
N THR A 13 -12.88 -11.17 22.39
CA THR A 13 -12.16 -12.38 22.77
C THR A 13 -12.28 -12.64 24.26
N GLU A 14 -12.07 -13.89 24.69
CA GLU A 14 -12.04 -14.24 26.11
C GLU A 14 -11.06 -13.38 26.90
N THR A 15 -9.86 -13.13 26.35
CA THR A 15 -8.86 -12.26 26.96
C THR A 15 -9.35 -10.81 27.13
N MET A 16 -10.10 -10.27 26.16
CA MET A 16 -10.70 -8.94 26.31
C MET A 16 -11.69 -8.94 27.47
N VAL A 17 -12.58 -9.93 27.52
CA VAL A 17 -13.61 -10.04 28.55
C VAL A 17 -12.97 -10.17 29.94
N ILE A 18 -12.01 -11.07 30.12
CA ILE A 18 -11.35 -11.28 31.42
C ILE A 18 -10.68 -9.99 31.91
N ASN A 19 -9.82 -9.37 31.09
CA ASN A 19 -9.15 -8.14 31.48
C ASN A 19 -10.13 -6.98 31.75
N GLY A 20 -11.24 -6.92 31.01
CA GLY A 20 -12.31 -5.97 31.26
C GLY A 20 -12.95 -6.14 32.64
N PHE A 21 -13.39 -7.36 32.95
CA PHE A 21 -14.11 -7.63 34.20
C PHE A 21 -13.21 -7.60 35.44
N GLU A 22 -11.91 -7.90 35.28
CA GLU A 22 -10.92 -7.80 36.35
C GLU A 22 -10.43 -6.36 36.59
N SER A 23 -10.84 -5.40 35.75
CA SER A 23 -10.45 -4.00 35.94
C SER A 23 -11.35 -3.29 36.98
N GLU A 24 -10.79 -3.12 38.17
CA GLU A 24 -11.38 -2.37 39.28
C GLU A 24 -10.25 -1.68 40.06
N PRO A 25 -10.48 -0.48 40.65
CA PRO A 25 -9.54 0.10 41.59
C PRO A 25 -9.34 -0.82 42.78
N ASP A 26 -8.09 -1.00 43.18
CA ASP A 26 -7.70 -1.84 44.31
C ASP A 26 -6.72 -1.08 45.19
N GLU A 27 -6.93 -1.13 46.51
CA GLU A 27 -6.13 -0.44 47.51
C GLU A 27 -4.62 -0.69 47.39
N CYS A 28 -4.22 -1.90 46.98
CA CYS A 28 -2.83 -2.31 46.90
C CYS A 28 -2.20 -2.05 45.53
N PHE A 29 -3.00 -1.90 44.47
CA PHE A 29 -2.51 -1.86 43.08
C PHE A 29 -2.85 -0.60 42.31
N SER A 30 -3.78 0.22 42.80
CA SER A 30 -4.14 1.52 42.22
C SER A 30 -3.46 2.68 42.93
N ASP A 31 -3.38 3.82 42.26
CA ASP A 31 -2.92 5.05 42.90
C ASP A 31 -3.85 5.41 44.08
N GLU A 32 -3.27 5.85 45.20
CA GLU A 32 -3.99 6.18 46.44
C GLU A 32 -5.14 7.16 46.19
N GLU A 33 -4.90 8.21 45.40
CA GLU A 33 -5.92 9.19 45.02
C GLU A 33 -7.10 8.55 44.23
N VAL A 34 -6.83 7.59 43.35
CA VAL A 34 -7.88 6.90 42.57
C VAL A 34 -8.71 6.00 43.48
N TRP A 35 -8.07 5.32 44.43
CA TRP A 35 -8.75 4.49 45.41
C TRP A 35 -9.64 5.31 46.34
N GLU A 36 -9.12 6.41 46.90
CA GLU A 36 -9.88 7.32 47.77
C GLU A 36 -11.10 7.92 47.04
N GLN A 37 -10.90 8.45 45.83
CA GLN A 37 -12.00 8.98 45.01
C GLN A 37 -13.05 7.91 44.71
N TYR A 38 -12.63 6.68 44.43
CA TYR A 38 -13.54 5.56 44.19
C TYR A 38 -14.36 5.20 45.44
N GLN A 39 -13.78 5.27 46.64
CA GLN A 39 -14.49 5.03 47.89
C GLN A 39 -15.52 6.13 48.21
N GLU A 40 -15.27 7.37 47.83
CA GLU A 40 -16.21 8.48 48.02
C GLU A 40 -17.39 8.46 47.04
N MET A 41 -17.28 7.69 45.94
CA MET A 41 -18.35 7.56 44.95
C MET A 41 -19.54 6.77 45.49
N SER A 42 -20.75 7.19 45.13
CA SER A 42 -21.96 6.37 45.31
C SER A 42 -21.88 5.08 44.49
N GLY A 43 -22.65 4.05 44.85
CA GLY A 43 -22.65 2.78 44.13
C GLY A 43 -22.94 2.90 42.62
N CYS A 44 -23.82 3.83 42.21
CA CYS A 44 -24.06 4.10 40.79
C CYS A 44 -22.85 4.74 40.09
N GLN A 45 -22.12 5.62 40.78
CA GLN A 45 -20.90 6.23 40.26
C GLN A 45 -19.76 5.21 40.18
N GLN A 46 -19.61 4.33 41.18
CA GLN A 46 -18.65 3.23 41.15
C GLN A 46 -18.94 2.29 39.96
N ALA A 47 -20.20 1.90 39.76
CA ALA A 47 -20.59 1.07 38.61
C ALA A 47 -20.26 1.74 37.27
N ALA A 48 -20.55 3.04 37.13
CA ALA A 48 -20.20 3.80 35.94
C ALA A 48 -18.69 3.92 35.73
N PHE A 49 -17.92 4.05 36.81
CA PHE A 49 -16.46 4.12 36.78
C PHE A 49 -15.85 2.78 36.34
N ARG A 50 -16.27 1.67 36.94
CA ARG A 50 -15.86 0.31 36.57
C ARG A 50 -16.21 -0.03 35.13
N ALA A 51 -17.38 0.38 34.63
CA ALA A 51 -17.74 0.18 33.23
C ALA A 51 -16.76 0.87 32.26
N LYS A 52 -16.26 2.07 32.62
CA LYS A 52 -15.24 2.78 31.83
C LYS A 52 -13.88 2.07 31.87
N LEU A 53 -13.47 1.59 33.04
CA LEU A 53 -12.24 0.82 33.20
C LEU A 53 -12.31 -0.49 32.41
N CYS A 54 -13.43 -1.21 32.50
CA CYS A 54 -13.69 -2.43 31.76
C CYS A 54 -13.55 -2.21 30.26
N TRP A 55 -14.21 -1.17 29.74
CA TRP A 55 -14.08 -0.82 28.33
C TRP A 55 -12.63 -0.48 27.92
N ALA A 56 -11.91 0.31 28.73
CA ALA A 56 -10.54 0.68 28.45
C ALA A 56 -9.60 -0.55 28.44
N ALA A 57 -9.75 -1.47 29.39
CA ALA A 57 -8.99 -2.71 29.47
C ALA A 57 -9.33 -3.65 28.31
N MET A 58 -10.60 -3.78 27.92
CA MET A 58 -11.01 -4.52 26.73
C MET A 58 -10.36 -3.94 25.46
N LEU A 59 -10.35 -2.62 25.31
CA LEU A 59 -9.68 -1.95 24.19
C LEU A 59 -8.18 -2.19 24.19
N ALA A 60 -7.53 -2.17 25.36
CA ALA A 60 -6.10 -2.43 25.49
C ALA A 60 -5.75 -3.89 25.11
N ALA A 61 -6.57 -4.84 25.53
CA ALA A 61 -6.43 -6.27 25.25
C ALA A 61 -6.88 -6.69 23.83
N ALA A 62 -7.51 -5.79 23.06
CA ALA A 62 -7.94 -6.08 21.70
C ALA A 62 -6.74 -6.44 20.80
N PRO A 63 -6.84 -7.52 20.00
CA PRO A 63 -5.75 -7.93 19.11
C PRO A 63 -5.44 -6.85 18.08
N GLU A 64 -4.20 -6.82 17.60
CA GLU A 64 -3.84 -5.97 16.46
C GLU A 64 -4.68 -6.36 15.24
N ALA A 65 -5.12 -5.34 14.50
CA ALA A 65 -5.85 -5.57 13.27
C ALA A 65 -5.00 -6.41 12.32
N PRO A 66 -5.59 -7.39 11.60
CA PRO A 66 -4.84 -8.13 10.61
C PRO A 66 -4.26 -7.16 9.60
N VAL A 67 -2.93 -7.18 9.45
CA VAL A 67 -2.26 -6.40 8.41
C VAL A 67 -2.67 -7.03 7.08
N THR A 68 -3.59 -6.38 6.37
CA THR A 68 -3.95 -6.82 5.02
C THR A 68 -2.72 -6.58 4.15
N ASN A 69 -2.02 -7.64 3.79
CA ASN A 69 -0.90 -7.61 2.84
C ASN A 69 -1.39 -7.45 1.38
N GLU A 70 -2.67 -7.10 1.22
CA GLU A 70 -3.28 -6.77 -0.05
C GLU A 70 -2.83 -5.37 -0.43
N ARG A 71 -1.99 -5.32 -1.47
CA ARG A 71 -1.55 -4.08 -2.10
C ARG A 71 -2.77 -3.23 -2.45
N SER A 72 -2.84 -2.01 -1.91
CA SER A 72 -4.01 -1.16 -2.14
C SER A 72 -4.14 -0.83 -3.62
N ASP A 73 -5.37 -0.59 -4.09
CA ASP A 73 -5.59 -0.18 -5.49
C ASP A 73 -4.83 1.10 -5.83
N LYS A 74 -4.62 2.00 -4.85
CA LYS A 74 -3.83 3.22 -5.01
C LYS A 74 -2.36 2.90 -5.23
N ASP A 75 -1.78 2.00 -4.44
CA ASP A 75 -0.38 1.59 -4.57
C ASP A 75 -0.15 0.85 -5.88
N TYR A 76 -1.13 0.06 -6.34
CA TYR A 76 -1.10 -0.55 -7.66
C TYR A 76 -1.04 0.50 -8.78
N VAL A 77 -1.93 1.51 -8.74
CA VAL A 77 -1.99 2.56 -9.78
C VAL A 77 -0.70 3.38 -9.83
N ILE A 78 -0.11 3.72 -8.68
CA ILE A 78 1.13 4.51 -8.61
C ILE A 78 2.28 3.74 -9.25
N GLU A 79 2.53 2.50 -8.84
CA GLU A 79 3.62 1.69 -9.40
C GLU A 79 3.39 1.36 -10.88
N HIS A 80 2.15 1.07 -11.28
CA HIS A 80 1.83 0.82 -12.69
C HIS A 80 2.06 2.06 -13.55
N ALA A 81 1.76 3.26 -13.03
CA ALA A 81 2.05 4.52 -13.69
C ALA A 81 3.57 4.77 -13.83
N GLU A 82 4.35 4.49 -12.79
CA GLU A 82 5.81 4.57 -12.85
C GLU A 82 6.40 3.61 -13.89
N TYR A 83 5.89 2.37 -13.95
CA TYR A 83 6.33 1.40 -14.94
C TYR A 83 5.98 1.85 -16.37
N MET A 84 4.77 2.35 -16.59
CA MET A 84 4.37 2.90 -17.91
C MET A 84 5.23 4.11 -18.31
N ALA A 85 5.61 4.99 -17.37
CA ALA A 85 6.49 6.11 -17.65
C ALA A 85 7.87 5.62 -18.12
N LYS A 86 8.48 4.67 -17.40
CA LYS A 86 9.77 4.07 -17.80
C LYS A 86 9.71 3.39 -19.17
N SER A 87 8.64 2.66 -19.44
CA SER A 87 8.43 2.02 -20.74
C SER A 87 8.24 3.05 -21.86
N ALA A 88 7.59 4.18 -21.60
CA ALA A 88 7.48 5.27 -22.57
C ALA A 88 8.83 5.95 -22.85
N ASP A 89 9.65 6.16 -21.82
CA ASP A 89 11.01 6.69 -21.97
C ASP A 89 11.89 5.74 -22.79
N ASP A 90 11.78 4.42 -22.58
CA ASP A 90 12.49 3.41 -23.36
C ASP A 90 12.07 3.43 -24.84
N VAL A 91 10.76 3.48 -25.12
CA VAL A 91 10.24 3.64 -26.50
C VAL A 91 10.81 4.89 -27.17
N LEU A 92 10.89 6.02 -26.45
CA LEU A 92 11.48 7.25 -26.98
C LEU A 92 12.97 7.07 -27.30
N ALA A 93 13.73 6.43 -26.42
CA ALA A 93 15.16 6.16 -26.63
C ALA A 93 15.38 5.24 -27.85
N LYS A 94 14.59 4.16 -27.97
CA LYS A 94 14.65 3.25 -29.13
C LYS A 94 14.23 3.92 -30.43
N PHE A 95 13.25 4.82 -30.38
CA PHE A 95 12.84 5.61 -31.54
C PHE A 95 13.97 6.54 -32.01
N GLN A 96 14.65 7.20 -31.08
CA GLN A 96 15.81 8.03 -31.39
C GLN A 96 16.97 7.21 -31.99
N ALA A 97 17.26 6.02 -31.43
CA ALA A 97 18.28 5.12 -31.96
C ALA A 97 17.96 4.67 -33.39
N TYR A 98 16.70 4.31 -33.66
CA TYR A 98 16.24 3.97 -35.00
C TYR A 98 16.37 5.15 -35.98
N GLY A 99 16.01 6.36 -35.56
CA GLY A 99 16.19 7.57 -36.36
C GLY A 99 17.65 7.86 -36.70
N LEU A 100 18.57 7.69 -35.74
CA LEU A 100 20.00 7.82 -35.97
C LEU A 100 20.54 6.76 -36.95
N ALA A 101 20.08 5.51 -36.84
CA ALA A 101 20.46 4.45 -37.77
C ALA A 101 20.02 4.76 -39.21
N LEU A 102 18.83 5.34 -39.40
CA LEU A 102 18.35 5.80 -40.71
C LEU A 102 19.23 6.91 -41.31
N LEU A 103 19.62 7.89 -40.49
CA LEU A 103 20.49 9.00 -40.94
C LEU A 103 21.90 8.51 -41.31
N ALA A 104 22.43 7.51 -40.59
CA ALA A 104 23.75 6.96 -40.87
C ALA A 104 23.85 6.28 -42.25
N VAL A 105 22.75 5.74 -42.79
CA VAL A 105 22.70 5.23 -44.16
C VAL A 105 22.77 6.35 -45.20
N ASP A 106 22.14 7.49 -44.93
CA ASP A 106 22.11 8.63 -45.87
C ASP A 106 23.47 9.33 -45.99
N GLU A 107 24.32 9.21 -44.97
CA GLU A 107 25.69 9.77 -44.94
C GLU A 107 26.80 8.78 -45.37
N GLY A 108 26.48 7.49 -45.51
CA GLY A 108 27.44 6.42 -45.83
C GLY A 108 27.80 6.32 -47.31
N GLY A 109 29.07 6.06 -47.64
CA GLY A 109 29.50 5.67 -48.99
C GLY A 109 29.29 4.17 -49.27
N ASP A 110 29.65 3.72 -50.47
CA ASP A 110 29.52 2.30 -50.93
C ASP A 110 30.22 1.27 -50.01
N GLU A 111 31.21 1.69 -49.20
CA GLU A 111 31.87 0.82 -48.22
C GLU A 111 31.10 0.83 -46.88
N GLY A 112 30.39 -0.28 -46.57
CA GLY A 112 29.75 -0.50 -45.27
C GLY A 112 28.21 -0.47 -45.26
N GLU A 113 27.56 -0.32 -46.42
CA GLU A 113 26.09 -0.26 -46.56
C GLU A 113 25.37 -1.46 -45.90
N GLY A 114 25.93 -2.67 -46.01
CA GLY A 114 25.36 -3.88 -45.40
C GLY A 114 25.29 -3.82 -43.87
N GLU A 115 26.34 -3.32 -43.21
CA GLU A 115 26.37 -3.19 -41.74
C GLU A 115 25.38 -2.10 -41.27
N LEU A 116 25.21 -1.04 -42.06
CA LEU A 116 24.26 0.03 -41.75
C LEU A 116 22.80 -0.45 -41.86
N LEU A 117 22.49 -1.29 -42.84
CA LEU A 117 21.16 -1.90 -42.98
C LEU A 117 20.85 -2.88 -41.84
N GLU A 118 21.82 -3.70 -41.41
CA GLU A 118 21.67 -4.56 -40.24
C GLU A 118 21.40 -3.76 -38.96
N ASN A 119 22.09 -2.63 -38.78
CA ASN A 119 21.87 -1.72 -37.65
C ASN A 119 20.46 -1.11 -37.65
N ILE A 120 19.93 -0.75 -38.82
CA ILE A 120 18.55 -0.27 -38.96
C ILE A 120 17.55 -1.37 -38.57
N ASP A 121 17.73 -2.58 -39.09
CA ASP A 121 16.83 -3.70 -38.81
C ASP A 121 16.86 -4.08 -37.33
N SER A 122 18.03 -4.07 -36.69
CA SER A 122 18.17 -4.28 -35.25
C SER A 122 17.46 -3.18 -34.45
N ALA A 123 17.72 -1.91 -34.75
CA ALA A 123 17.09 -0.79 -34.03
C ALA A 123 15.56 -0.76 -34.23
N ARG A 124 15.07 -1.15 -35.42
CA ARG A 124 13.64 -1.33 -35.68
C ARG A 124 13.05 -2.45 -34.84
N GLY A 125 13.75 -3.58 -34.72
CA GLY A 125 13.34 -4.71 -33.89
C GLY A 125 13.17 -4.30 -32.42
N ASP A 126 14.20 -3.67 -31.85
CA ASP A 126 14.17 -3.15 -30.48
C ASP A 126 13.01 -2.17 -30.24
N LEU A 127 12.78 -1.25 -31.18
CA LEU A 127 11.66 -0.31 -31.09
C LEU A 127 10.32 -1.04 -31.11
N GLN A 128 10.15 -2.04 -31.97
CA GLN A 128 8.92 -2.82 -32.02
C GLN A 128 8.65 -3.58 -30.73
N GLU A 129 9.69 -4.16 -30.11
CA GLU A 129 9.60 -4.84 -28.82
C GLU A 129 9.12 -3.88 -27.72
N SER A 130 9.79 -2.72 -27.58
CA SER A 130 9.44 -1.70 -26.59
C SER A 130 7.99 -1.19 -26.73
N LEU A 131 7.49 -1.07 -27.96
CA LEU A 131 6.11 -0.67 -28.26
C LEU A 131 5.09 -1.75 -27.87
N VAL A 132 5.43 -3.02 -28.08
CA VAL A 132 4.60 -4.16 -27.67
C VAL A 132 4.51 -4.23 -26.15
N ASP A 133 5.61 -3.99 -25.45
CA ASP A 133 5.65 -3.95 -24.00
C ASP A 133 4.80 -2.82 -23.42
N LEU A 134 4.96 -1.59 -23.94
CA LEU A 134 4.14 -0.46 -23.53
C LEU A 134 2.65 -0.73 -23.74
N ARG A 135 2.28 -1.31 -24.90
CA ARG A 135 0.89 -1.69 -25.20
C ARG A 135 0.35 -2.73 -24.22
N SER A 136 1.17 -3.72 -23.87
CA SER A 136 0.79 -4.79 -22.93
C SER A 136 0.53 -4.23 -21.54
N MET A 137 1.35 -3.27 -21.09
CA MET A 137 1.16 -2.58 -19.80
C MET A 137 -0.12 -1.74 -19.79
N VAL A 138 -0.42 -1.02 -20.86
CA VAL A 138 -1.68 -0.27 -20.98
C VAL A 138 -2.89 -1.21 -20.98
N TYR A 139 -2.77 -2.38 -21.60
CA TYR A 139 -3.84 -3.38 -21.61
C TYR A 139 -4.16 -3.90 -20.20
N GLU A 140 -3.14 -4.33 -19.44
CA GLU A 140 -3.36 -4.85 -18.09
C GLU A 140 -3.91 -3.79 -17.14
N PHE A 141 -3.49 -2.52 -17.28
CA PHE A 141 -4.08 -1.41 -16.54
C PHE A 141 -5.58 -1.28 -16.80
N ARG A 142 -5.99 -1.25 -18.09
CA ARG A 142 -7.40 -1.11 -18.49
C ARG A 142 -8.25 -2.28 -18.01
N LYS A 143 -7.72 -3.50 -18.14
CA LYS A 143 -8.37 -4.72 -17.68
C LYS A 143 -8.64 -4.71 -16.18
N ARG A 144 -7.70 -4.21 -15.37
CA ARG A 144 -7.88 -4.11 -13.92
C ARG A 144 -8.82 -2.95 -13.54
N ALA A 145 -8.73 -1.80 -14.22
CA ALA A 145 -9.67 -0.69 -14.04
C ALA A 145 -11.13 -1.11 -14.35
N ALA A 146 -11.35 -1.97 -15.33
CA ALA A 146 -12.68 -2.49 -15.65
C ALA A 146 -13.24 -3.43 -14.57
N LYS A 147 -12.39 -4.15 -13.82
CA LYS A 147 -12.81 -5.02 -12.70
C LYS A 147 -13.13 -4.25 -11.42
N SER A 148 -12.65 -3.01 -11.30
CA SER A 148 -12.87 -2.14 -10.14
C SER A 148 -14.17 -1.33 -10.21
N ARG A 149 -14.93 -1.41 -11.31
CA ARG A 149 -16.22 -0.73 -11.52
C ARG A 149 -17.38 -1.68 -11.28
#